data_AF-A0A523SQE6-F1
#
_entry.id   AF-A0A523SQE6-F1
#
_cell.length_a   1.000
_cell.length_b   1.000
_cell.length_c   1.000
_cell.angle_alpha   90.00
_cell.angle_beta   90.00
_cell.angle_gamma   90.00
#
_symmetry.space_group_name_H-M   'P 1'
#
loop_
_entity.id
_entity.type
_entity.pdbx_description
1 polymer ?
#
loop_
_entity_poly.entity_id
_entity_poly.type
_entity_poly.pdbx_seq_one_letter_code
_entity_poly.pdbx_strand_id
1 'polypeptide(L)'
;MPEEYPPTETAELPSNTEEALKRLTSTNEAIIDGSLSYIKELFTREGKRRNIVEGKANTLLGFSSLASALVVGLGTLLLRFYTEFQQYPLIVFTILYFAILITLVRTILHAHKALQLREYSDAHPVDVYDFQSDKTIEMKKKWIASLMVAYGRNIRATNEMATKLLSAQQWFGYGIMLLLVFAGLLAICLHWPIPANIEDCILPLNSLT
;
A
#
# COMPACT_ATOMS: atom_id res chain seq x y z
N MET A 1 9.55 -6.55 12.66
CA MET A 1 8.27 -6.32 13.34
C MET A 1 7.77 -4.96 12.87
N PRO A 2 6.63 -4.85 12.17
CA PRO A 2 6.02 -3.55 11.99
C PRO A 2 5.63 -3.06 13.38
N GLU A 3 6.09 -1.87 13.73
CA GLU A 3 5.69 -1.18 14.96
C GLU A 3 4.17 -0.99 14.89
N GLU A 4 3.44 -1.85 15.58
CA GLU A 4 1.99 -1.76 15.71
C GLU A 4 1.73 -0.52 16.56
N TYR A 5 1.37 0.57 15.87
CA TYR A 5 1.03 1.82 16.53
C TYR A 5 -0.12 1.53 17.50
N PRO A 6 0.00 1.92 18.78
CA PRO A 6 -1.10 1.76 19.71
C PRO A 6 -2.32 2.47 19.13
N PRO A 7 -3.53 1.92 19.33
CA PRO A 7 -4.76 2.58 18.92
C PRO A 7 -4.71 3.99 19.49
N THR A 8 -4.82 4.99 18.62
CA THR A 8 -4.85 6.39 19.01
C THR A 8 -6.03 6.50 19.96
N GLU A 9 -5.72 6.73 21.23
CA GLU A 9 -6.70 6.96 22.29
C GLU A 9 -7.75 7.93 21.76
N THR A 10 -8.98 7.43 21.66
CA THR A 10 -10.13 8.05 20.98
C THR A 10 -10.69 9.22 21.79
N ALA A 11 -9.83 10.13 22.24
CA ALA A 11 -10.28 11.48 22.50
C ALA A 11 -10.76 12.03 21.15
N GLU A 12 -12.07 12.11 20.95
CA GLU A 12 -12.66 12.63 19.72
C GLU A 12 -12.05 14.01 19.42
N LEU A 13 -11.20 14.03 18.38
CA LEU A 13 -10.60 15.25 17.89
C LEU A 13 -11.73 16.18 17.43
N PRO A 14 -11.66 17.47 17.79
CA PRO A 14 -12.71 18.43 17.49
C PRO A 14 -12.98 18.46 15.98
N SER A 15 -14.25 18.41 15.62
CA SER A 15 -14.69 18.32 14.23
C SER A 15 -14.60 19.66 13.49
N ASN A 16 -14.64 20.76 14.24
CA ASN A 16 -14.57 22.13 13.75
C ASN A 16 -13.76 23.04 14.69
N THR A 17 -13.38 24.22 14.19
CA THR A 17 -12.54 25.19 14.90
C THR A 17 -13.23 25.83 16.10
N GLU A 18 -14.55 26.02 16.05
CA GLU A 18 -15.33 26.58 17.15
C GLU A 18 -15.36 25.65 18.38
N GLU A 19 -15.50 24.35 18.14
CA GLU A 19 -15.45 23.32 19.18
C GLU A 19 -14.06 23.25 19.80
N ALA A 20 -13.01 23.29 18.97
CA ALA A 20 -11.63 23.32 19.45
C ALA A 20 -11.35 24.58 20.29
N LEU A 21 -11.84 25.75 19.88
CA LEU A 21 -11.72 27.00 20.63
C LEU A 21 -12.42 26.95 21.99
N LYS A 22 -13.61 26.35 22.07
CA LYS A 22 -14.35 26.19 23.35
C LYS A 22 -13.58 25.33 24.35
N ARG A 23 -12.80 24.36 23.87
CA ARG A 23 -11.95 23.50 24.73
C ARG A 23 -10.68 24.22 25.23
N LEU A 24 -10.30 25.35 24.63
CA LEU A 24 -9.11 26.14 25.01
C LEU A 24 -9.43 27.20 26.07
N THR A 25 -9.58 26.78 27.32
CA THR A 25 -9.98 27.65 28.45
C THR A 25 -8.82 28.42 29.10
N SER A 26 -7.57 27.95 28.95
CA SER A 26 -6.42 28.58 29.61
C SER A 26 -6.17 30.01 29.13
N THR A 27 -5.83 30.92 30.04
CA THR A 27 -5.46 32.32 29.76
C THR A 27 -3.96 32.57 29.96
N ASN A 28 -3.21 31.56 30.43
CA ASN A 28 -1.79 31.67 30.68
C ASN A 28 -1.01 31.55 29.36
N GLU A 29 -0.26 32.59 29.02
CA GLU A 29 0.51 32.68 27.78
C GLU A 29 1.52 31.53 27.64
N ALA A 30 2.21 31.13 28.71
CA ALA A 30 3.18 30.03 28.67
C ALA A 30 2.52 28.68 28.33
N ILE A 31 1.30 28.45 28.80
CA ILE A 31 0.53 27.22 28.51
C ILE A 31 0.09 27.22 27.04
N ILE A 32 -0.34 28.37 26.53
CA ILE A 32 -0.78 28.53 25.15
C ILE A 32 0.40 28.35 24.19
N ASP A 33 1.56 28.92 24.51
CA ASP A 33 2.78 28.75 23.72
C ASP A 33 3.28 27.30 23.74
N GLY A 34 3.24 26.65 24.92
CA GLY A 34 3.52 25.22 25.02
C GLY A 34 2.57 24.36 24.18
N SER A 35 1.27 24.67 24.22
CA SER A 35 0.24 23.96 23.44
C SER A 35 0.41 24.18 21.93
N LEU A 36 0.75 25.40 21.51
CA LEU A 36 1.01 25.73 20.12
C LEU A 36 2.28 25.04 19.60
N SER A 37 3.34 24.97 20.42
CA SER A 37 4.54 24.23 20.09
C SER A 37 4.25 22.74 19.92
N TYR A 38 3.51 22.16 20.87
CA TYR A 38 3.14 20.76 20.85
C TYR A 38 2.29 20.37 19.64
N ILE A 39 1.25 21.14 19.29
CA ILE A 39 0.42 20.83 18.12
C ILE A 39 1.19 20.98 16.80
N LYS A 40 2.12 21.93 16.72
CA LYS A 40 3.04 22.04 15.55
C LYS A 40 3.93 20.81 15.43
N GLU A 41 4.45 20.29 16.54
CA GLU A 41 5.23 19.06 16.55
C GLU A 41 4.39 17.86 16.08
N LEU A 42 3.17 17.70 16.60
CA LEU A 42 2.23 16.66 16.17
C LEU A 42 1.94 16.73 14.67
N PHE A 43 1.63 17.93 14.17
CA PHE A 43 1.37 18.18 12.76
C PHE A 43 2.59 17.85 11.89
N THR A 44 3.78 18.26 12.32
CA THR A 44 5.04 17.95 11.62
C THR A 44 5.33 16.45 11.60
N ARG A 45 5.11 15.76 12.72
CA ARG A 45 5.29 14.30 12.81
C ARG A 45 4.33 13.57 11.88
N GLU A 46 3.09 14.06 11.76
CA GLU A 46 2.12 13.49 10.82
C GLU A 46 2.53 13.69 9.36
N GLY A 47 3.04 14.87 9.00
CA GLY A 47 3.61 15.11 7.68
C GLY A 47 4.77 14.16 7.36
N LYS A 48 5.68 13.92 8.33
CA LYS A 48 6.75 12.91 8.19
C LYS A 48 6.19 11.50 8.01
N ARG A 49 5.17 11.13 8.79
CA ARG A 49 4.50 9.82 8.69
C ARG A 49 3.90 9.61 7.31
N ARG A 50 3.21 10.61 6.78
CA ARG A 50 2.67 10.61 5.41
C ARG A 50 3.77 10.35 4.38
N ASN A 51 4.87 11.11 4.42
CA ASN A 51 5.98 10.95 3.48
C ASN A 51 6.58 9.53 3.51
N ILE A 52 6.65 8.90 4.69
CA ILE A 52 7.10 7.51 4.81
C ILE A 52 6.13 6.55 4.11
N VAL A 53 4.82 6.73 4.30
CA VAL A 53 3.81 5.88 3.68
C VAL A 53 3.79 6.08 2.15
N GLU A 54 3.91 7.32 1.66
CA GLU A 54 4.02 7.62 0.22
C GLU A 54 5.29 7.03 -0.38
N GLY A 55 6.42 7.16 0.31
CA GLY A 55 7.69 6.55 -0.08
C GLY A 55 7.57 5.02 -0.23
N LYS A 56 6.92 4.34 0.73
CA LYS A 56 6.67 2.90 0.65
C LYS A 56 5.73 2.53 -0.51
N ALA A 57 4.71 3.33 -0.77
CA ALA A 57 3.79 3.12 -1.90
C ALA A 57 4.50 3.26 -3.26
N ASN A 58 5.34 4.28 -3.42
CA ASN A 58 6.17 4.48 -4.62
C ASN A 58 7.15 3.31 -4.83
N THR A 59 7.83 2.87 -3.77
CA THR A 59 8.72 1.70 -3.82
C THR A 59 7.96 0.44 -4.24
N LEU A 60 6.75 0.21 -3.70
CA LEU A 60 5.92 -0.94 -4.08
C LEU A 60 5.49 -0.88 -5.56
N LEU A 61 5.15 0.29 -6.09
CA LEU A 61 4.87 0.46 -7.53
C LEU A 61 6.10 0.14 -8.39
N GLY A 62 7.29 0.58 -7.96
CA GLY A 62 8.55 0.25 -8.61
C GLY A 62 8.75 -1.26 -8.70
N PHE A 63 8.67 -1.97 -7.56
CA PHE A 63 8.80 -3.43 -7.55
C PHE A 63 7.70 -4.16 -8.34
N SER A 64 6.46 -3.68 -8.27
CA SER A 64 5.36 -4.23 -9.06
C SER A 64 5.59 -4.10 -10.56
N SER A 65 6.23 -3.02 -11.00
CA SER A 65 6.61 -2.81 -12.40
C SER A 65 7.68 -3.81 -12.86
N LEU A 66 8.71 -4.04 -12.03
CA LEU A 66 9.72 -5.08 -12.31
C LEU A 66 9.09 -6.48 -12.37
N ALA A 67 8.24 -6.81 -11.38
CA ALA A 67 7.53 -8.09 -11.35
C ALA A 67 6.65 -8.28 -12.59
N SER A 68 5.96 -7.22 -13.04
CA SER A 68 5.14 -7.25 -14.25
C SER A 68 5.97 -7.55 -15.50
N ALA A 69 7.16 -6.94 -15.65
CA ALA A 69 8.06 -7.22 -16.76
C ALA A 69 8.50 -8.70 -16.78
N LEU A 70 8.83 -9.27 -15.62
CA LEU A 70 9.18 -10.70 -15.50
C LEU A 70 8.02 -11.60 -15.91
N VAL A 71 6.80 -11.28 -15.47
CA VAL A 71 5.60 -12.05 -15.82
C VAL A 71 5.32 -11.97 -17.32
N VAL A 72 5.47 -10.81 -17.96
CA VAL A 72 5.37 -10.72 -19.43
C VAL A 72 6.41 -11.61 -20.11
N GLY A 73 7.64 -11.65 -19.60
CA GLY A 73 8.68 -12.58 -20.06
C GLY A 73 8.24 -14.05 -19.98
N LEU A 74 7.67 -14.47 -18.84
CA LEU A 74 7.13 -15.82 -18.67
C LEU A 74 6.01 -16.15 -19.67
N GLY A 75 5.21 -15.18 -20.08
CA GLY A 75 4.19 -15.36 -21.11
C GLY A 75 4.79 -15.79 -22.46
N THR A 76 5.94 -15.21 -22.84
CA THR A 76 6.63 -15.60 -24.08
C THR A 76 7.22 -17.01 -24.01
N LEU A 77 7.72 -17.40 -22.85
CA LEU A 77 8.18 -18.76 -22.57
C LEU A 77 7.01 -19.76 -22.67
N LEU A 78 5.85 -19.42 -22.10
CA LEU A 78 4.65 -20.26 -22.15
C LEU A 78 4.19 -20.53 -23.59
N LEU A 79 4.25 -19.50 -24.44
CA LEU A 79 3.89 -19.61 -25.87
C LEU A 79 4.83 -20.56 -26.62
N ARG A 80 6.11 -20.61 -26.28
CA ARG A 80 7.04 -21.59 -26.86
C ARG A 80 6.75 -23.02 -26.40
N PHE A 81 6.40 -23.19 -25.12
CA PHE A 81 6.01 -24.51 -24.61
C PHE A 81 4.70 -25.03 -25.22
N TYR A 82 3.80 -24.14 -25.65
CA TYR A 82 2.57 -24.51 -26.35
C TYR A 82 2.81 -25.26 -27.66
N THR A 83 3.89 -24.94 -28.35
CA THR A 83 4.22 -25.61 -29.62
C THR A 83 4.92 -26.97 -29.43
N GLU A 84 5.48 -27.26 -28.26
CA GLU A 84 6.36 -28.41 -28.05
C GLU A 84 5.83 -29.48 -27.05
N PHE A 85 4.89 -29.14 -26.15
CA PHE A 85 4.44 -30.06 -25.07
C PHE A 85 2.94 -30.40 -25.13
N GLN A 86 2.55 -31.51 -24.49
CA GLN A 86 1.15 -31.95 -24.38
C GLN A 86 0.23 -30.89 -23.74
N GLN A 87 -1.05 -30.90 -24.12
CA GLN A 87 -2.03 -29.84 -23.83
C GLN A 87 -2.43 -29.70 -22.35
N TYR A 88 -2.41 -30.80 -21.58
CA TYR A 88 -2.91 -30.81 -20.19
C TYR A 88 -2.12 -29.96 -19.18
N PRO A 89 -0.78 -30.06 -19.06
CA PRO A 89 -0.02 -29.20 -18.15
C PRO A 89 -0.15 -27.71 -18.50
N LEU A 90 -0.40 -27.40 -19.76
CA LEU A 90 -0.44 -26.03 -20.26
C LEU A 90 -1.67 -25.24 -19.80
N ILE A 91 -2.82 -25.91 -19.65
CA ILE A 91 -4.03 -25.28 -19.10
C ILE A 91 -3.78 -24.80 -17.67
N VAL A 92 -3.10 -25.63 -16.84
CA VAL A 92 -2.76 -25.28 -15.45
C VAL A 92 -1.84 -24.07 -15.40
N PHE A 93 -0.78 -24.05 -16.22
CA PHE A 93 0.12 -22.89 -16.29
C PHE A 93 -0.57 -21.63 -16.79
N THR A 94 -1.51 -21.76 -17.72
CA THR A 94 -2.28 -20.61 -18.25
C THR A 94 -3.18 -20.01 -17.16
N ILE A 95 -3.90 -20.84 -16.41
CA ILE A 95 -4.72 -20.37 -15.27
C ILE A 95 -3.84 -19.68 -14.23
N LEU A 96 -2.70 -20.28 -13.89
CA LEU A 96 -1.78 -19.72 -12.90
C LEU A 96 -1.18 -18.39 -13.37
N TYR A 97 -0.86 -18.28 -14.66
CA TYR A 97 -0.39 -17.06 -15.31
C TYR A 97 -1.42 -15.92 -15.19
N PHE A 98 -2.69 -16.20 -15.52
CA PHE A 98 -3.76 -15.21 -15.37
C PHE A 98 -3.99 -14.83 -13.90
N ALA A 99 -3.90 -15.78 -12.97
CA ALA A 99 -4.00 -15.48 -11.54
C ALA A 99 -2.89 -14.50 -11.11
N ILE A 100 -1.64 -14.73 -11.53
CA ILE A 100 -0.51 -13.83 -11.28
C ILE A 100 -0.80 -12.42 -11.85
N LEU A 101 -1.24 -12.33 -13.10
CA LEU A 101 -1.59 -11.05 -13.72
C LEU A 101 -2.67 -10.29 -12.92
N ILE A 102 -3.74 -10.98 -12.50
CA ILE A 102 -4.82 -10.36 -11.71
C ILE A 102 -4.28 -9.82 -10.38
N THR A 103 -3.41 -10.57 -9.70
CA THR A 103 -2.81 -10.11 -8.44
C THR A 103 -1.89 -8.90 -8.61
N LEU A 104 -1.12 -8.84 -9.69
CA LEU A 104 -0.27 -7.69 -9.99
C LEU A 104 -1.10 -6.44 -10.36
N VAL A 105 -2.14 -6.60 -11.17
CA VAL A 105 -3.05 -5.50 -11.50
C VAL A 105 -3.74 -4.97 -10.24
N ARG A 106 -4.25 -5.85 -9.37
CA ARG A 106 -4.82 -5.47 -8.07
C ARG A 106 -3.82 -4.71 -7.21
N THR A 107 -2.57 -5.16 -7.17
CA THR A 107 -1.48 -4.49 -6.44
C THR A 107 -1.28 -3.06 -6.93
N ILE A 108 -1.15 -2.88 -8.25
CA ILE A 108 -0.94 -1.57 -8.88
C ILE A 108 -2.13 -0.64 -8.62
N LEU A 109 -3.37 -1.15 -8.75
CA LEU A 109 -4.57 -0.36 -8.48
C LEU A 109 -4.65 0.12 -7.03
N HIS A 110 -4.35 -0.73 -6.06
CA HIS A 110 -4.37 -0.36 -4.65
C HIS A 110 -3.22 0.58 -4.28
N ALA A 111 -2.02 0.34 -4.79
CA ALA A 111 -0.87 1.23 -4.58
C ALA A 111 -1.09 2.61 -5.20
N HIS A 112 -1.69 2.66 -6.40
CA HIS A 112 -2.05 3.93 -7.04
C HIS A 112 -3.14 4.68 -6.26
N LYS A 113 -4.17 3.98 -5.78
CA LYS A 113 -5.20 4.59 -4.93
C LYS A 113 -4.64 5.15 -3.62
N ALA A 114 -3.60 4.52 -3.05
CA ALA A 114 -2.92 5.06 -1.89
C ALA A 114 -2.28 6.43 -2.20
N LEU A 115 -1.66 6.59 -3.38
CA LEU A 115 -1.00 7.83 -3.79
C LEU A 115 -1.94 8.94 -4.27
N GLN A 116 -3.16 8.59 -4.72
CA GLN A 116 -4.14 9.58 -5.20
C GLN A 116 -4.88 10.33 -4.09
N LEU A 117 -4.70 9.96 -2.82
CA LEU A 117 -5.45 10.57 -1.72
C LEU A 117 -5.04 12.05 -1.55
N ARG A 118 -5.90 12.96 -2.03
CA ARG A 118 -5.61 14.39 -2.22
C ARG A 118 -6.10 15.27 -1.06
N GLU A 119 -6.66 14.68 -0.03
CA GLU A 119 -7.27 15.37 1.12
C GLU A 119 -6.25 15.69 2.23
N TYR A 120 -5.11 16.25 1.88
CA TYR A 120 -4.20 16.80 2.89
C TYR A 120 -4.54 18.26 3.12
N SER A 121 -4.96 18.58 4.34
CA SER A 121 -5.32 19.94 4.71
C SER A 121 -4.10 20.67 5.26
N ASP A 122 -3.74 21.76 4.61
CA ASP A 122 -2.87 22.77 5.20
C ASP A 122 -3.66 23.65 6.17
N ALA A 123 -2.96 24.31 7.10
CA ALA A 123 -3.55 25.34 7.93
C ALA A 123 -3.99 26.53 7.05
N HIS A 124 -5.13 27.13 7.35
CA HIS A 124 -5.70 28.20 6.52
C HIS A 124 -4.74 29.40 6.43
N PRO A 125 -4.25 29.79 5.24
CA PRO A 125 -3.31 30.91 5.09
C PRO A 125 -3.92 32.29 5.43
N VAL A 126 -5.25 32.34 5.57
CA VAL A 126 -6.00 33.54 5.97
C VAL A 126 -5.61 34.00 7.38
N ASP A 127 -5.12 33.07 8.22
CA ASP A 127 -4.66 33.35 9.59
C ASP A 127 -3.38 34.22 9.66
N VAL A 128 -2.69 34.45 8.53
CA VAL A 128 -1.50 35.32 8.45
C VAL A 128 -1.88 36.80 8.37
N TYR A 129 -3.04 37.15 7.79
CA TYR A 129 -3.47 38.54 7.68
C TYR A 129 -3.99 39.11 9.01
N ASP A 130 -4.50 38.27 9.92
CA ASP A 130 -4.95 38.64 11.26
C ASP A 130 -3.79 38.95 12.25
N PHE A 131 -2.53 38.77 11.81
CA PHE A 131 -1.32 38.93 12.65
C PHE A 131 -1.04 40.38 13.07
N GLN A 132 -1.79 41.32 12.51
CA GLN A 132 -1.69 42.74 12.83
C GLN A 132 -2.60 43.18 14.01
N SER A 133 -3.35 42.26 14.64
CA SER A 133 -4.25 42.60 15.74
C SER A 133 -3.60 42.47 17.13
N ASP A 134 -3.88 43.43 18.03
CA ASP A 134 -3.32 43.58 19.39
C ASP A 134 -3.63 42.41 20.37
N LYS A 135 -4.35 41.36 19.97
CA LYS A 135 -4.80 40.26 20.84
C LYS A 135 -4.05 38.96 20.57
N THR A 136 -2.78 38.93 20.97
CA THR A 136 -1.85 37.80 20.76
C THR A 136 -2.37 36.45 21.29
N ILE A 137 -3.00 36.44 22.47
CA ILE A 137 -3.51 35.21 23.12
C ILE A 137 -4.69 34.59 22.37
N GLU A 138 -5.66 35.42 21.98
CA GLU A 138 -6.89 34.96 21.29
C GLU A 138 -6.55 34.42 19.89
N MET A 139 -5.56 35.05 19.24
CA MET A 139 -5.03 34.59 17.96
C MET A 139 -4.29 33.25 18.07
N LYS A 140 -3.40 33.09 19.06
CA LYS A 140 -2.71 31.82 19.32
C LYS A 140 -3.72 30.68 19.54
N LYS A 141 -4.84 30.95 20.23
CA LYS A 141 -5.92 29.96 20.39
C LYS A 141 -6.60 29.58 19.08
N LYS A 142 -6.89 30.55 18.21
CA LYS A 142 -7.43 30.29 16.86
C LYS A 142 -6.49 29.41 16.04
N TRP A 143 -5.19 29.67 16.12
CA TRP A 143 -4.17 28.85 15.43
C TRP A 143 -4.13 27.43 15.96
N ILE A 144 -4.11 27.25 17.28
CA ILE A 144 -4.15 25.91 17.90
C ILE A 144 -5.40 25.16 17.42
N ALA A 145 -6.56 25.81 17.42
CA ALA A 145 -7.81 25.23 16.95
C ALA A 145 -7.76 24.83 15.47
N SER A 146 -7.25 25.72 14.60
CA SER A 146 -7.08 25.49 13.16
C SER A 146 -6.14 24.30 12.89
N LEU A 147 -4.97 24.28 13.54
CA LEU A 147 -4.00 23.19 13.47
C LEU A 147 -4.55 21.86 13.98
N MET A 148 -5.35 21.88 15.06
CA MET A 148 -5.93 20.67 15.65
C MET A 148 -6.95 20.01 14.72
N VAL A 149 -7.80 20.81 14.06
CA VAL A 149 -8.76 20.32 13.06
C VAL A 149 -8.03 19.80 11.82
N ALA A 150 -7.03 20.53 11.32
CA ALA A 150 -6.22 20.10 10.18
C ALA A 150 -5.46 18.80 10.50
N TYR A 151 -4.87 18.68 11.69
CA TYR A 151 -4.21 17.47 12.17
C TYR A 151 -5.16 16.27 12.20
N GLY A 152 -6.38 16.45 12.71
CA GLY A 152 -7.38 15.38 12.75
C GLY A 152 -7.79 14.87 11.36
N ARG A 153 -7.94 15.77 10.38
CA ARG A 153 -8.19 15.39 8.99
C ARG A 153 -6.98 14.66 8.39
N ASN A 154 -5.78 15.15 8.63
CA ASN A 154 -4.55 14.56 8.11
C ASN A 154 -4.29 13.16 8.67
N ILE A 155 -4.55 12.90 9.95
CA ILE A 155 -4.47 11.54 10.50
C ILE A 155 -5.40 10.58 9.76
N ARG A 156 -6.66 10.98 9.52
CA ARG A 156 -7.64 10.14 8.82
C ARG A 156 -7.18 9.83 7.39
N ALA A 157 -6.72 10.85 6.67
CA ALA A 157 -6.18 10.69 5.32
C ALA A 157 -4.96 9.75 5.29
N THR A 158 -3.97 9.97 6.17
CA THR A 158 -2.78 9.11 6.24
C THR A 158 -3.13 7.67 6.63
N ASN A 159 -4.09 7.48 7.54
CA ASN A 159 -4.55 6.14 7.93
C ASN A 159 -5.22 5.41 6.77
N GLU A 160 -6.09 6.09 6.01
CA GLU A 160 -6.71 5.49 4.83
C GLU A 160 -5.66 5.10 3.79
N MET A 161 -4.69 5.98 3.54
CA MET A 161 -3.56 5.69 2.65
C MET A 161 -2.77 4.46 3.12
N ALA A 162 -2.48 4.36 4.42
CA ALA A 162 -1.79 3.22 5.00
C ALA A 162 -2.60 1.92 4.86
N THR A 163 -3.93 1.96 5.02
CA THR A 163 -4.79 0.80 4.80
C THR A 163 -4.77 0.34 3.35
N LYS A 164 -4.85 1.25 2.37
CA LYS A 164 -4.75 0.89 0.94
C LYS A 164 -3.39 0.31 0.61
N LEU A 165 -2.32 0.86 1.18
CA LEU A 165 -0.96 0.35 1.03
C LEU A 165 -0.83 -1.07 1.59
N LEU A 166 -1.40 -1.34 2.78
CA LEU A 166 -1.39 -2.68 3.37
C LEU A 166 -2.09 -3.69 2.46
N SER A 167 -3.26 -3.33 1.92
CA SER A 167 -3.95 -4.18 0.94
C SER A 167 -3.10 -4.43 -0.31
N ALA A 168 -2.42 -3.40 -0.83
CA ALA A 168 -1.53 -3.56 -1.98
C ALA A 168 -0.38 -4.54 -1.67
N GLN A 169 0.25 -4.43 -0.50
CA GLN A 169 1.33 -5.32 -0.07
C GLN A 169 0.87 -6.79 0.06
N GLN A 170 -0.35 -7.02 0.56
CA GLN A 170 -0.92 -8.37 0.65
C GLN A 170 -1.12 -8.98 -0.74
N TRP A 171 -1.74 -8.23 -1.67
CA TRP A 171 -1.91 -8.69 -3.06
C TRP A 171 -0.57 -8.94 -3.76
N PHE A 172 0.43 -8.10 -3.51
CA PHE A 172 1.77 -8.29 -4.04
C PHE A 172 2.40 -9.59 -3.51
N GLY A 173 2.27 -9.84 -2.20
CA GLY A 173 2.75 -11.07 -1.56
C GLY A 173 2.09 -12.32 -2.15
N TYR A 174 0.78 -12.30 -2.38
CA TYR A 174 0.09 -13.40 -3.07
C TYR A 174 0.59 -13.60 -4.50
N GLY A 175 0.85 -12.50 -5.24
CA GLY A 175 1.44 -12.57 -6.57
C GLY A 175 2.82 -13.21 -6.59
N ILE A 176 3.70 -12.86 -5.65
CA ILE A 176 5.02 -13.49 -5.51
C ILE A 176 4.89 -14.98 -5.19
N MET A 177 4.02 -15.35 -4.26
CA MET A 177 3.81 -16.76 -3.91
C MET A 177 3.34 -17.58 -5.11
N LEU A 178 2.38 -17.06 -5.89
CA LEU A 178 1.92 -17.70 -7.13
C LEU A 178 3.05 -17.80 -8.17
N LEU A 179 3.89 -16.76 -8.29
CA LEU A 179 5.05 -16.77 -9.17
C LEU A 179 6.07 -17.86 -8.79
N LEU A 180 6.33 -18.04 -7.50
CA LEU A 180 7.22 -19.10 -7.00
C LEU A 180 6.63 -20.49 -7.27
N VAL A 181 5.33 -20.69 -7.06
CA VAL A 181 4.64 -21.94 -7.41
C VAL A 181 4.75 -22.20 -8.92
N PHE A 182 4.53 -21.17 -9.74
CA PHE A 182 4.65 -21.28 -11.20
C PHE A 182 6.07 -21.71 -11.62
N ALA A 183 7.09 -21.05 -11.08
CA ALA A 183 8.48 -21.38 -11.37
C ALA A 183 8.86 -22.79 -10.89
N GLY A 184 8.39 -23.20 -9.71
CA GLY A 184 8.61 -24.54 -9.16
C GLY A 184 7.98 -25.63 -10.02
N LEU A 185 6.73 -25.46 -10.43
CA LEU A 185 6.05 -26.40 -11.33
C LEU A 185 6.76 -26.50 -12.68
N LEU A 186 7.22 -25.37 -13.23
CA LEU A 186 7.96 -25.34 -14.48
C LEU A 186 9.28 -26.11 -14.37
N ALA A 187 10.03 -25.92 -13.28
CA ALA A 187 11.27 -26.65 -13.03
C ALA A 187 11.06 -28.16 -12.90
N ILE A 188 9.97 -28.59 -12.22
CA ILE A 188 9.61 -30.00 -12.12
C ILE A 188 9.26 -30.59 -13.50
N CYS A 189 8.46 -29.87 -14.30
CA CYS A 189 8.10 -30.31 -15.64
C CYS A 189 9.33 -30.39 -16.58
N LEU A 190 10.32 -29.51 -16.39
CA LEU A 190 11.55 -29.54 -17.19
C LEU A 190 12.47 -30.72 -16.79
N HIS A 191 12.50 -31.08 -15.50
CA HIS A 191 13.40 -32.11 -14.99
C HIS A 191 12.84 -33.53 -15.12
N TRP A 192 11.52 -33.71 -15.16
CA TRP A 192 10.88 -34.99 -15.44
C TRP A 192 10.58 -35.09 -16.93
N PRO A 193 11.42 -35.74 -17.76
CA PRO A 193 11.08 -35.97 -19.16
C PRO A 193 9.79 -36.79 -19.19
N ILE A 194 8.70 -36.17 -19.64
CA ILE A 194 7.45 -36.88 -19.91
C ILE A 194 7.80 -37.90 -21.01
N PRO A 195 7.70 -39.22 -20.77
CA PRO A 195 7.98 -40.20 -21.81
C PRO A 195 7.02 -39.96 -22.96
N ALA A 196 7.58 -39.74 -24.15
CA ALA A 196 6.85 -39.32 -25.34
C ALA A 196 5.88 -40.39 -25.88
N ASN A 197 5.99 -41.65 -25.42
CA ASN A 197 5.17 -42.76 -25.88
C ASN A 197 4.55 -43.54 -24.72
N ILE A 198 3.22 -43.64 -24.73
CA ILE A 198 2.48 -44.62 -23.92
C ILE A 198 2.74 -46.05 -24.45
N GLU A 199 3.21 -46.19 -25.69
CA GLU A 199 3.50 -47.47 -26.35
C GLU A 199 4.71 -48.20 -25.74
N ASP A 200 5.69 -47.50 -25.16
CA ASP A 200 6.89 -48.13 -24.57
C ASP A 200 6.61 -48.79 -23.20
N CYS A 201 5.44 -48.57 -22.60
CA CYS A 201 5.01 -49.22 -21.36
C CYS A 201 4.25 -50.54 -21.60
N ILE A 202 3.86 -50.86 -22.84
CA ILE A 202 3.07 -52.04 -23.16
C ILE A 202 3.83 -52.86 -24.22
N LEU A 203 4.56 -53.88 -23.75
CA LEU A 203 5.25 -54.99 -24.48
C LEU A 203 6.79 -54.85 -24.54
N PRO A 204 7.50 -55.90 -24.07
CA PRO A 204 7.62 -57.10 -24.88
C PRO A 204 7.16 -58.35 -24.10
N LEU A 205 5.88 -58.70 -24.22
CA LEU A 205 5.38 -60.01 -23.79
C LEU A 205 5.10 -60.96 -24.97
N ASN A 206 5.52 -60.61 -26.18
CA ASN A 206 5.31 -61.42 -27.40
C ASN A 206 6.60 -62.03 -27.99
N SER A 207 7.73 -62.00 -27.28
CA SER A 207 8.97 -62.68 -27.69
C SER A 207 9.21 -64.03 -26.98
N LEU A 208 8.19 -64.58 -26.32
CA LEU A 208 8.22 -65.90 -25.67
C LEU A 208 7.09 -66.81 -26.21
N THR A 209 7.09 -67.04 -27.52
CA THR A 209 6.47 -68.22 -28.16
C THR A 209 7.25 -68.59 -29.39
#